data_AF-A0A7U1BF59-F1
#
_entry.id   AF-A0A7U1BF59-F1
#
_cell.length_a   1.000
_cell.length_b   1.000
_cell.length_c   1.000
_cell.angle_alpha   90.00
_cell.angle_beta   90.00
_cell.angle_gamma   90.00
#
_symmetry.space_group_name_H-M   'P 1'
#
loop_
_entity.id
_entity.type
_entity.pdbx_description
1 polymer ?
#
loop_
_entity_poly.entity_id
_entity_poly.type
_entity_poly.pdbx_seq_one_letter_code
_entity_poly.pdbx_strand_id
1 'polypeptide(L)'
;IKTKAHLNKEGFDKILYIRAALNLGLSDELKLYFPYIEAVKKPLVQNTDSMNPYWIAGLASVDGCFYVSLRNSLTTKSGKSVTLKFHIVQHSRDIGLIKS
;
A
#
# COMPACT_ATOMS: atom_id res chain seq x y z
N ILE A 1 -9.08 15.50 -17.05
CA ILE A 1 -8.89 16.94 -17.38
C ILE A 1 -9.35 17.28 -18.80
N LYS A 2 -9.09 16.44 -19.81
CA LYS A 2 -9.46 16.68 -21.22
C LYS A 2 -10.90 17.18 -21.47
N THR A 3 -11.89 16.71 -20.71
CA THR A 3 -13.31 17.11 -20.86
C THR A 3 -13.74 18.30 -19.99
N LYS A 4 -12.89 18.78 -19.08
CA LYS A 4 -13.20 19.83 -18.08
C LYS A 4 -14.48 19.62 -17.24
N ALA A 5 -15.04 18.41 -17.20
CA ALA A 5 -16.30 18.12 -16.49
C ALA A 5 -16.27 18.45 -14.98
N HIS A 6 -15.10 18.46 -14.34
CA HIS A 6 -14.91 18.86 -12.95
C HIS A 6 -15.34 20.31 -12.64
N LEU A 7 -15.52 21.16 -13.67
CA LEU A 7 -15.97 22.54 -13.50
C LEU A 7 -17.49 22.66 -13.31
N ASN A 8 -18.25 21.59 -13.56
CA ASN A 8 -19.68 21.56 -13.29
C ASN A 8 -19.99 20.71 -12.06
N LYS A 9 -21.18 20.91 -11.49
CA LYS A 9 -21.59 20.25 -10.25
C LYS A 9 -21.52 18.72 -10.35
N GLU A 10 -22.02 18.14 -11.42
CA GLU A 10 -22.07 16.68 -11.58
C GLU A 10 -20.65 16.07 -11.62
N GLY A 11 -19.73 16.68 -12.38
CA GLY A 11 -18.35 16.22 -12.46
C GLY A 11 -17.56 16.47 -11.18
N PHE A 12 -17.85 17.56 -10.48
CA PHE A 12 -17.31 17.83 -9.15
C PHE A 12 -17.78 16.78 -8.13
N ASP A 13 -19.07 16.50 -8.07
CA ASP A 13 -19.65 15.47 -7.20
C ASP A 13 -19.03 14.10 -7.50
N LYS A 14 -18.81 13.75 -8.79
CA LYS A 14 -18.09 12.53 -9.20
C LYS A 14 -16.68 12.43 -8.62
N ILE A 15 -15.94 13.54 -8.57
CA ILE A 15 -14.62 13.56 -7.94
C ILE A 15 -14.75 13.31 -6.44
N LEU A 16 -15.74 13.89 -5.79
CA LEU A 16 -15.97 13.69 -4.36
C LEU A 16 -16.35 12.24 -4.04
N TYR A 17 -17.22 11.60 -4.82
CA TYR A 17 -17.54 10.17 -4.65
C TYR A 17 -16.28 9.28 -4.75
N ILE A 18 -15.39 9.56 -5.70
CA ILE A 18 -14.10 8.85 -5.82
C ILE A 18 -13.20 9.16 -4.62
N ARG A 19 -13.05 10.44 -4.28
CA ARG A 19 -12.19 10.91 -3.19
C ARG A 19 -12.62 10.34 -1.84
N ALA A 20 -13.91 10.15 -1.62
CA ALA A 20 -14.47 9.52 -0.43
C ALA A 20 -14.01 8.06 -0.26
N ALA A 21 -13.75 7.35 -1.36
CA ALA A 21 -13.16 6.01 -1.31
C ALA A 21 -11.62 6.06 -1.19
N LEU A 22 -10.94 7.08 -1.70
CA LEU A 22 -9.47 7.11 -1.71
C LEU A 22 -8.86 7.34 -0.31
N ASN A 23 -7.86 6.52 0.03
CA ASN A 23 -7.07 6.65 1.26
C ASN A 23 -7.93 6.81 2.52
N LEU A 24 -7.82 7.94 3.21
CA LEU A 24 -8.56 8.28 4.43
C LEU A 24 -9.97 8.84 4.16
N GLY A 25 -10.40 8.91 2.90
CA GLY A 25 -11.70 9.48 2.52
C GLY A 25 -11.76 11.00 2.71
N LEU A 26 -12.97 11.55 2.79
CA LEU A 26 -13.21 12.99 2.91
C LEU A 26 -12.78 13.55 4.28
N SER A 27 -12.31 14.80 4.30
CA SER A 27 -12.14 15.56 5.54
C SER A 27 -13.49 15.89 6.16
N ASP A 28 -13.50 16.24 7.44
CA ASP A 28 -14.75 16.55 8.15
C ASP A 28 -15.42 17.83 7.62
N GLU A 29 -14.62 18.81 7.19
CA GLU A 29 -15.12 19.99 6.48
C GLU A 29 -15.86 19.61 5.19
N LEU A 30 -15.27 18.73 4.35
CA LEU A 30 -15.92 18.30 3.12
C LEU A 30 -17.19 17.48 3.39
N LYS A 31 -17.21 16.67 4.45
CA LYS A 31 -18.44 15.96 4.87
C LYS A 31 -19.53 16.94 5.31
N LEU A 32 -19.15 18.02 5.98
CA LEU A 32 -20.09 19.05 6.44
C LEU A 32 -20.73 19.78 5.26
N TYR A 33 -19.93 20.18 4.26
CA TYR A 33 -20.44 20.90 3.09
C TYR A 33 -21.11 19.99 2.05
N PHE A 34 -20.72 18.72 1.99
CA PHE A 34 -21.23 17.75 1.00
C PHE A 34 -21.74 16.46 1.67
N PRO A 35 -22.76 16.55 2.55
CA PRO A 35 -23.22 15.42 3.35
C PRO A 35 -23.90 14.32 2.53
N TYR A 36 -24.30 14.62 1.30
CA TYR A 36 -24.93 13.68 0.36
C TYR A 36 -23.91 12.82 -0.42
N ILE A 37 -22.60 13.05 -0.26
CA ILE A 37 -21.57 12.31 -0.97
C ILE A 37 -21.28 10.98 -0.27
N GLU A 38 -21.41 9.88 -1.01
CA GLU A 38 -21.08 8.53 -0.54
C GLU A 38 -19.86 7.95 -1.28
N ALA A 39 -19.08 7.10 -0.62
CA ALA A 39 -17.90 6.51 -1.26
C ALA A 39 -18.29 5.56 -2.41
N VAL A 40 -17.64 5.71 -3.58
CA VAL A 40 -17.76 4.70 -4.64
C VAL A 40 -17.24 3.34 -4.18
N LYS A 41 -17.78 2.27 -4.78
CA LYS A 41 -17.26 0.92 -4.56
C LYS A 41 -15.79 0.84 -5.00
N LYS A 42 -14.91 0.45 -4.07
CA LYS A 42 -13.49 0.21 -4.38
C LYS A 42 -13.35 -1.01 -5.30
N PRO A 43 -12.51 -0.94 -6.35
CA PRO A 43 -12.18 -2.11 -7.13
C PRO A 43 -11.44 -3.13 -6.27
N LEU A 44 -11.77 -4.41 -6.45
CA LEU A 44 -11.00 -5.50 -5.87
C LEU A 44 -9.74 -5.69 -6.70
N VAL A 45 -8.58 -5.65 -6.06
CA VAL A 45 -7.31 -5.99 -6.71
C VAL A 45 -7.15 -7.50 -6.64
N GLN A 46 -7.11 -8.15 -7.79
CA GLN A 46 -6.73 -9.56 -7.90
C GLN A 46 -5.24 -9.65 -8.19
N ASN A 47 -4.56 -10.60 -7.55
CA ASN A 47 -3.15 -10.87 -7.84
C ASN A 47 -3.04 -11.47 -9.24
N THR A 48 -2.10 -10.99 -10.04
CA THR A 48 -1.85 -11.47 -11.41
C THR A 48 -0.88 -12.64 -11.38
N ASP A 49 -1.14 -13.67 -12.19
CA ASP A 49 -0.43 -14.96 -12.21
C ASP A 49 1.05 -14.92 -12.65
N SER A 50 1.62 -13.75 -12.92
CA SER A 50 3.07 -13.59 -13.00
C SER A 50 3.51 -12.18 -12.63
N MET A 51 4.41 -12.09 -11.65
CA MET A 51 4.93 -10.83 -11.17
C MET A 51 6.25 -10.54 -11.86
N ASN A 52 6.36 -9.37 -12.49
CA ASN A 52 7.60 -8.96 -13.13
C ASN A 52 8.72 -8.88 -12.08
N PRO A 53 9.87 -9.56 -12.25
CA PRO A 53 10.98 -9.50 -11.29
C PRO A 53 11.47 -8.08 -10.98
N TYR A 54 11.40 -7.17 -11.96
CA TYR A 54 11.76 -5.77 -11.77
C TYR A 54 10.77 -5.02 -10.86
N TRP A 55 9.51 -5.44 -10.83
CA TRP A 55 8.53 -4.92 -9.88
C TRP A 55 8.90 -5.34 -8.46
N ILE A 56 9.30 -6.61 -8.26
CA ILE A 56 9.74 -7.12 -6.95
C ILE A 56 11.01 -6.39 -6.49
N ALA A 57 11.97 -6.17 -7.40
CA ALA A 57 13.15 -5.39 -7.11
C ALA A 57 12.81 -3.96 -6.67
N GLY A 58 11.86 -3.30 -7.35
CA GLY A 58 11.34 -2.00 -6.95
C GLY A 58 10.70 -2.00 -5.56
N LEU A 59 9.84 -2.98 -5.27
CA LEU A 59 9.23 -3.13 -3.94
C LEU A 59 10.30 -3.34 -2.86
N ALA A 60 11.23 -4.27 -3.07
CA ALA A 60 12.30 -4.57 -2.13
C ALA A 60 13.26 -3.39 -1.91
N SER A 61 13.38 -2.48 -2.88
CA SER A 61 14.20 -1.28 -2.75
C SER A 61 13.59 -0.23 -1.82
N VAL A 62 12.27 -0.26 -1.63
CA VAL A 62 11.53 0.72 -0.81
C VAL A 62 11.11 0.10 0.53
N ASP A 63 10.41 -1.03 0.48
CA ASP A 63 9.80 -1.69 1.64
C ASP A 63 10.60 -2.92 2.12
N GLY A 64 11.70 -3.25 1.43
CA GLY A 64 12.59 -4.35 1.80
C GLY A 64 13.69 -3.91 2.77
N CYS A 65 14.17 -4.86 3.57
CA CYS A 65 15.25 -4.66 4.51
C CYS A 65 16.24 -5.83 4.48
N PHE A 66 17.50 -5.52 4.17
CA PHE A 66 18.64 -6.41 4.36
C PHE A 66 19.32 -6.08 5.67
N TYR A 67 19.41 -7.04 6.59
CA TYR A 67 20.00 -6.81 7.90
C TYR A 67 20.88 -7.97 8.35
N VAL A 68 21.97 -7.63 9.04
CA VAL A 68 22.87 -8.60 9.68
C VAL A 68 22.48 -8.74 11.14
N SER A 69 22.01 -9.92 11.51
CA SER A 69 21.66 -10.30 12.88
C SER A 69 22.87 -10.85 13.61
N LEU A 70 23.21 -10.25 14.75
CA LEU A 70 24.14 -10.83 15.71
C LEU A 70 23.35 -11.38 16.91
N ARG A 71 23.60 -12.63 17.26
CA ARG A 71 22.98 -13.29 18.42
C ARG A 71 24.06 -13.91 19.29
N ASN A 72 23.84 -13.99 20.59
CA ASN A 72 24.73 -14.75 21.45
C ASN A 72 24.63 -16.24 21.11
N SER A 73 25.77 -16.94 21.11
CA SER A 73 25.81 -18.39 20.90
C SER A 73 26.90 -19.01 21.76
N LEU A 74 26.56 -20.11 22.44
CA LEU A 74 27.52 -20.89 23.20
C LEU A 74 28.29 -21.90 22.33
N THR A 75 27.81 -22.16 21.10
CA THR A 75 28.39 -23.17 20.20
C THR A 75 29.43 -22.60 19.25
N THR A 76 29.53 -21.28 19.12
CA THR A 76 30.53 -20.63 18.27
C THR A 76 31.72 -20.18 19.09
N LYS A 77 32.93 -20.30 18.53
CA LYS A 77 34.18 -19.89 19.21
C LYS A 77 34.21 -18.41 19.59
N SER A 78 33.52 -17.56 18.82
CA SER A 78 33.42 -16.13 19.07
C SER A 78 32.34 -15.74 20.08
N GLY A 79 31.54 -16.69 20.57
CA GLY A 79 30.39 -16.40 21.45
C GLY A 79 29.21 -15.72 20.73
N LYS A 80 29.31 -15.51 19.41
CA LYS A 80 28.30 -14.85 18.58
C LYS A 80 27.95 -15.69 17.37
N SER A 81 26.67 -15.73 17.02
CA SER A 81 26.14 -16.23 15.76
C SER A 81 25.76 -15.04 14.87
N VAL A 82 26.16 -15.11 13.61
CA VAL A 82 25.85 -14.10 12.59
C VAL A 82 24.83 -14.69 11.61
N THR A 83 23.75 -13.98 11.33
CA THR A 83 22.74 -14.41 10.36
C THR A 83 22.36 -13.24 9.46
N LEU A 84 22.44 -13.44 8.15
CA LEU A 84 21.90 -12.49 7.18
C LEU A 84 20.39 -12.70 7.07
N LYS A 85 19.60 -11.63 7.14
CA LYS A 85 18.16 -11.70 6.92
C LYS A 85 17.72 -10.69 5.89
N PHE A 86 16.74 -11.10 5.11
CA PHE A 86 15.97 -10.25 4.23
C PHE A 86 14.49 -10.35 4.62
N HIS A 87 13.79 -9.22 4.67
CA HIS A 87 12.35 -9.20 4.86
C HIS A 87 11.72 -8.02 4.12
N ILE A 88 10.47 -8.17 3.69
CA ILE A 88 9.62 -7.12 3.16
C ILE A 88 8.50 -6.90 4.17
N VAL A 89 8.24 -5.65 4.55
CA VAL A 89 7.15 -5.28 5.45
C VAL A 89 6.05 -4.62 4.66
N GLN A 90 4.81 -5.11 4.77
CA GLN A 90 3.66 -4.53 4.08
C GLN A 90 2.41 -4.61 4.97
N HIS A 91 1.42 -3.76 4.70
CA HIS A 91 0.14 -3.80 5.39
C HIS A 91 -0.59 -5.15 5.16
N SER A 92 -1.28 -5.67 6.18
CA SER A 92 -1.95 -6.98 6.15
C SER A 92 -3.04 -7.12 5.08
N ARG A 93 -3.57 -6.00 4.60
CA ARG A 93 -4.52 -5.95 3.46
C ARG A 93 -3.95 -6.62 2.20
N ASP A 94 -2.63 -6.61 2.04
CA ASP A 94 -1.92 -7.13 0.87
C ASP A 94 -1.31 -8.52 1.16
N ILE A 95 -1.84 -9.26 2.15
CA ILE A 95 -1.32 -10.58 2.54
C ILE A 95 -1.35 -11.60 1.39
N GLY A 96 -2.31 -11.48 0.48
CA GLY A 96 -2.37 -12.33 -0.71
C GLY A 96 -1.13 -12.17 -1.60
N LEU A 97 -0.61 -10.93 -1.71
CA LEU A 97 0.59 -10.61 -2.48
C LEU A 97 1.87 -11.14 -1.81
N ILE A 98 1.92 -11.13 -0.48
CA ILE A 98 3.09 -11.61 0.28
C ILE A 98 3.16 -13.14 0.30
N LYS A 99 2.02 -13.83 0.15
CA LYS A 99 1.94 -15.31 0.18
C LYS A 99 2.01 -15.97 -1.20
N SER A 100 1.93 -15.22 -2.29
CA SER A 100 2.03 -15.75 -3.66
C SER A 100 3.45 -16.16 -3.99
#